data_AF-A0A1I2GGU9-F1
#
_entry.id   AF-A0A1I2GGU9-F1
#
_cell.length_a   1.000
_cell.length_b   1.000
_cell.length_c   1.000
_cell.angle_alpha   90.00
_cell.angle_beta   90.00
_cell.angle_gamma   90.00
#
_symmetry.space_group_name_H-M   'P 1'
#
loop_
_entity.id
_entity.type
_entity.pdbx_description
1 polymer ?
#
loop_
_entity_poly.entity_id
_entity_poly.type
_entity_poly.pdbx_seq_one_letter_code
_entity_poly.pdbx_strand_id
1 'polypeptide(L)'
;MTLPTLDASRFQSEQGLRVIIQTPDAHAQKIVDAVLEVATLQYGDYDSVTFKTVVGTQQFRSLGSGHNAATEAVVEVPCVELSFFLPDDAEKAGAVLKAVYWAHPYEEPVVFVQSCLRTLHIRGLDEDNSNRFWNAPPQDWVPKEHQ
;
A
#
# COMPACT_ATOMS: atom_id res chain seq x y z
N MET A 1 -1.40 -3.57 20.25
CA MET A 1 -0.68 -2.41 20.84
C MET A 1 -1.59 -1.21 20.72
N THR A 2 -1.67 -0.37 21.75
CA THR A 2 -2.39 0.90 21.66
C THR A 2 -1.56 1.89 20.84
N LEU A 3 -2.14 2.48 19.80
CA LEU A 3 -1.47 3.50 18.99
C LEU A 3 -1.36 4.82 19.78
N PRO A 4 -0.30 5.62 19.56
CA PRO A 4 -0.11 6.87 20.31
C PRO A 4 -1.17 7.91 19.97
N THR A 5 -1.54 8.74 20.93
CA THR A 5 -2.26 9.99 20.65
C THR A 5 -1.24 11.03 20.16
N LEU A 6 -1.50 11.63 19.01
CA LEU A 6 -0.65 12.67 18.44
C LEU A 6 -1.23 14.06 18.75
N ASP A 7 -0.36 15.06 18.93
CA ASP A 7 -0.78 16.46 18.92
C ASP A 7 -1.18 16.84 17.48
N ALA A 8 -2.48 17.02 17.27
CA ALA A 8 -3.14 17.05 15.98
C ALA A 8 -3.52 18.48 15.54
N SER A 9 -2.83 19.52 16.03
CA SER A 9 -3.13 20.92 15.65
C SER A 9 -2.97 21.20 14.14
N ARG A 10 -2.20 20.37 13.42
CA ARG A 10 -1.89 20.56 11.99
C ARG A 10 -2.51 19.52 11.04
N PHE A 11 -2.94 18.38 11.56
CA PHE A 11 -3.44 17.25 10.76
C PHE A 11 -4.46 16.48 11.58
N GLN A 12 -5.38 15.78 10.92
CA GLN A 12 -6.19 14.76 11.57
C GLN A 12 -5.43 13.43 11.55
N SER A 13 -5.62 12.60 12.57
CA SER A 13 -5.10 11.23 12.57
C SER A 13 -6.23 10.22 12.63
N GLU A 14 -6.12 9.16 11.85
CA GLU A 14 -7.10 8.07 11.81
C GLU A 14 -6.39 6.73 11.99
N GLN A 15 -6.95 5.88 12.86
CA GLN A 15 -6.47 4.51 13.05
C GLN A 15 -6.94 3.62 11.91
N GLY A 16 -6.10 2.65 11.56
CA GLY A 16 -6.46 1.63 10.58
C GLY A 16 -5.33 0.66 10.35
N LEU A 17 -5.30 0.08 9.17
CA LEU A 17 -4.40 -1.00 8.80
C LEU A 17 -3.54 -0.58 7.62
N ARG A 18 -2.23 -0.76 7.74
CA ARG A 18 -1.31 -0.77 6.60
C ARG A 18 -1.21 -2.20 6.11
N VAL A 19 -1.58 -2.43 4.86
CA VAL A 19 -1.41 -3.71 4.17
C VAL A 19 -0.15 -3.60 3.32
N ILE A 20 0.73 -4.60 3.40
CA ILE A 20 1.96 -4.70 2.63
C ILE A 20 1.97 -6.06 1.94
N ILE A 21 2.17 -6.07 0.62
CA ILE A 21 2.10 -7.26 -0.23
C ILE A 21 3.40 -7.36 -1.03
N GLN A 22 4.03 -8.52 -1.01
CA GLN A 22 5.20 -8.82 -1.84
C GLN A 22 4.79 -9.65 -3.05
N THR A 23 5.06 -9.14 -4.26
CA THR A 23 4.60 -9.75 -5.51
C THR A 23 5.55 -9.44 -6.67
N PRO A 24 5.57 -10.22 -7.76
CA PRO A 24 6.29 -9.84 -8.98
C PRO A 24 5.68 -8.55 -9.59
N ASP A 25 6.53 -7.65 -10.09
CA ASP A 25 6.10 -6.33 -10.60
C ASP A 25 4.98 -6.42 -11.66
N ALA A 26 5.09 -7.40 -12.56
CA ALA A 26 4.10 -7.64 -13.62
C ALA A 26 2.69 -8.00 -13.10
N HIS A 27 2.57 -8.44 -11.84
CA HIS A 27 1.30 -8.80 -11.22
C HIS A 27 0.78 -7.75 -10.23
N ALA A 28 1.58 -6.75 -9.88
CA ALA A 28 1.21 -5.75 -8.87
C ALA A 28 -0.07 -4.99 -9.26
N GLN A 29 -0.19 -4.58 -10.52
CA GLN A 29 -1.38 -3.84 -10.98
C GLN A 29 -2.66 -4.68 -10.90
N LYS A 30 -2.60 -5.97 -11.28
CA LYS A 30 -3.75 -6.86 -11.18
C LYS A 30 -4.27 -6.99 -9.74
N ILE A 31 -3.37 -6.98 -8.76
CA ILE A 31 -3.74 -6.99 -7.34
C ILE A 31 -4.41 -5.67 -6.95
N VAL A 32 -3.84 -4.53 -7.38
CA VAL A 32 -4.45 -3.20 -7.14
C VAL A 32 -5.86 -3.15 -7.72
N ASP A 33 -6.05 -3.55 -8.97
CA ASP A 33 -7.35 -3.56 -9.63
C ASP A 33 -8.38 -4.38 -8.84
N ALA A 34 -8.01 -5.59 -8.42
CA ALA A 34 -8.89 -6.44 -7.61
C ALA A 34 -9.23 -5.84 -6.24
N VAL A 35 -8.32 -5.10 -5.62
CA VAL A 35 -8.58 -4.38 -4.37
C VAL A 35 -9.51 -3.19 -4.61
N LEU A 36 -9.36 -2.48 -5.73
CA LEU A 36 -10.19 -1.31 -6.05
C LEU A 36 -11.66 -1.67 -6.31
N GLU A 37 -11.95 -2.90 -6.73
CA GLU A 37 -13.32 -3.42 -6.82
C GLU A 37 -14.04 -3.50 -5.45
N VAL A 38 -13.29 -3.55 -4.35
CA VAL A 38 -13.85 -3.72 -2.98
C VAL A 38 -13.54 -2.54 -2.05
N ALA A 39 -12.51 -1.76 -2.32
CA ALA A 39 -12.09 -0.63 -1.52
C ALA A 39 -11.48 0.47 -2.38
N THR A 40 -11.99 1.71 -2.25
CA THR A 40 -11.52 2.86 -3.02
C THR A 40 -10.10 3.30 -2.71
N LEU A 41 -9.50 2.84 -1.61
CA LEU A 41 -8.18 3.26 -1.13
C LEU A 41 -8.03 4.79 -1.02
N GLN A 42 -9.06 5.44 -0.49
CA GLN A 42 -9.08 6.89 -0.31
C GLN A 42 -8.02 7.37 0.68
N TYR A 43 -7.29 8.43 0.33
CA TYR A 43 -6.40 9.18 1.20
C TYR A 43 -6.61 10.69 0.99
N GLY A 44 -7.37 11.32 1.90
CA GLY A 44 -7.79 12.72 1.73
C GLY A 44 -8.68 12.88 0.51
N ASP A 45 -8.30 13.78 -0.39
CA ASP A 45 -9.04 14.10 -1.61
C ASP A 45 -8.71 13.18 -2.80
N TYR A 46 -7.88 12.16 -2.58
CA TYR A 46 -7.45 11.20 -3.60
C TYR A 46 -8.00 9.82 -3.32
N ASP A 47 -8.35 9.07 -4.37
CA ASP A 47 -8.60 7.64 -4.30
C ASP A 47 -7.46 6.85 -4.95
N SER A 48 -7.57 5.52 -4.92
CA SER A 48 -6.61 4.60 -5.54
C SER A 48 -5.17 4.74 -5.01
N VAL A 49 -5.02 5.27 -3.79
CA VAL A 49 -3.72 5.61 -3.23
C VAL A 49 -3.01 4.35 -2.78
N THR A 50 -1.99 4.00 -3.55
CA THR A 50 -1.08 2.88 -3.31
C THR A 50 0.36 3.36 -3.41
N PHE A 51 1.27 2.62 -2.79
CA PHE A 51 2.70 2.82 -2.92
C PHE A 51 3.35 1.53 -3.41
N LYS A 52 4.22 1.61 -4.40
CA LYS A 52 5.00 0.48 -4.93
C LYS A 52 6.48 0.81 -4.87
N THR A 53 7.29 -0.09 -4.32
CA THR A 53 8.75 0.07 -4.33
C THR A 53 9.33 -0.10 -5.73
N VAL A 54 10.59 0.27 -5.91
CA VAL A 54 11.41 -0.30 -6.99
C VAL A 54 11.56 -1.82 -6.78
N VAL A 55 11.90 -2.54 -7.85
CA VAL A 55 12.15 -3.99 -7.78
C VAL A 55 13.36 -4.26 -6.88
N GLY A 56 13.17 -5.12 -5.89
CA GLY A 56 14.20 -5.72 -5.04
C GLY A 56 14.27 -7.24 -5.25
N THR A 57 14.88 -7.92 -4.28
CA THR A 57 15.10 -9.38 -4.31
C THR A 57 14.38 -10.06 -3.16
N GLN A 58 13.55 -11.06 -3.47
CA GLN A 58 12.97 -11.99 -2.50
C GLN A 58 13.73 -13.31 -2.53
N GLN A 59 13.97 -13.90 -1.35
CA GLN A 59 14.69 -15.15 -1.19
C GLN A 59 13.82 -16.22 -0.52
N PHE A 60 13.89 -17.45 -1.01
CA PHE A 60 13.21 -18.59 -0.37
C PHE A 60 13.87 -19.92 -0.72
N ARG A 61 13.58 -20.97 0.04
CA ARG A 61 13.87 -22.36 -0.31
C ARG A 61 12.56 -23.14 -0.25
N SER A 62 12.18 -23.80 -1.35
CA SER A 62 10.98 -24.64 -1.36
C SER A 62 11.22 -25.89 -0.53
N LEU A 63 10.27 -26.24 0.34
CA LEU A 63 10.33 -27.45 1.17
C LEU A 63 9.69 -28.68 0.47
N GLY A 64 9.05 -28.50 -0.69
CA GLY A 64 8.41 -29.59 -1.44
C GLY A 64 7.07 -30.08 -0.88
N SER A 65 6.53 -29.43 0.15
CA SER A 65 5.20 -29.76 0.72
C SER A 65 4.04 -29.00 0.08
N GLY A 66 4.32 -27.95 -0.69
CA GLY A 66 3.32 -27.21 -1.47
C GLY A 66 3.30 -27.64 -2.95
N HIS A 67 2.77 -26.80 -3.84
CA HIS A 67 2.74 -27.10 -5.27
C HIS A 67 4.13 -27.28 -5.92
N ASN A 68 5.11 -26.48 -5.49
CA ASN A 68 6.46 -26.49 -6.07
C ASN A 68 7.31 -27.61 -5.45
N ALA A 69 8.13 -28.26 -6.28
CA ALA A 69 9.14 -29.21 -5.82
C ALA A 69 10.13 -28.55 -4.84
N ALA A 70 10.74 -29.35 -3.96
CA ALA A 70 11.77 -28.86 -3.06
C ALA A 70 12.97 -28.32 -3.84
N THR A 71 13.58 -27.24 -3.35
CA THR A 71 14.86 -26.74 -3.88
C THR A 71 15.98 -27.09 -2.91
N GLU A 72 17.15 -27.49 -3.44
CA GLU A 72 18.30 -27.84 -2.60
C GLU A 72 18.88 -26.60 -1.88
N ALA A 73 18.84 -25.44 -2.55
CA ALA A 73 19.37 -24.17 -2.07
C ALA A 73 18.29 -23.07 -2.03
N VAL A 74 18.64 -21.96 -1.36
CA VAL A 74 17.88 -20.71 -1.46
C VAL A 74 17.95 -20.20 -2.89
N VAL A 75 16.81 -19.80 -3.42
CA VAL A 75 16.68 -19.14 -4.72
C VAL A 75 16.28 -17.68 -4.51
N GLU A 76 16.56 -16.87 -5.52
CA GLU A 76 16.27 -15.44 -5.54
C GLU A 76 15.33 -15.11 -6.70
N VAL A 77 14.36 -14.23 -6.46
CA VAL A 77 13.44 -13.75 -7.48
C VAL A 77 13.22 -12.24 -7.35
N PRO A 78 12.98 -11.52 -8.47
CA PRO A 78 12.63 -10.11 -8.42
C PRO A 78 11.25 -9.92 -7.77
N CYS A 79 11.12 -8.92 -6.90
CA CYS A 79 9.91 -8.64 -6.15
C CYS A 79 9.73 -7.14 -5.91
N VAL A 80 8.49 -6.66 -5.87
CA VAL A 80 8.13 -5.33 -5.38
C VAL A 80 7.33 -5.46 -4.08
N GLU A 81 7.37 -4.44 -3.23
CA GLU A 81 6.40 -4.27 -2.16
C GLU A 81 5.33 -3.27 -2.59
N LEU A 82 4.08 -3.71 -2.58
CA LEU A 82 2.89 -2.89 -2.71
C LEU A 82 2.34 -2.59 -1.32
N SER A 83 1.95 -1.35 -1.03
CA SER A 83 1.30 -1.02 0.22
C SER A 83 0.21 0.04 0.09
N PHE A 84 -0.79 -0.05 0.96
CA PHE A 84 -1.90 0.90 1.06
C PHE A 84 -2.50 0.90 2.47
N PHE A 85 -3.34 1.90 2.74
CA PHE A 85 -4.07 2.04 4.00
C PHE A 85 -5.51 1.56 3.85
N LEU A 86 -6.03 0.88 4.87
CA LEU A 86 -7.45 0.60 5.06
C LEU A 86 -7.92 1.21 6.38
N PRO A 87 -9.09 1.87 6.42
CA PRO A 87 -9.73 2.26 7.68
C PRO A 87 -9.91 1.07 8.63
N ASP A 88 -10.11 1.35 9.92
CA ASP A 88 -10.37 0.32 10.94
C ASP A 88 -11.75 -0.34 10.76
N ASP A 89 -11.84 -1.21 9.76
CA ASP A 89 -13.02 -1.98 9.37
C ASP A 89 -12.57 -3.41 9.05
N ALA A 90 -12.80 -4.32 10.00
CA ALA A 90 -12.35 -5.71 9.91
C ALA A 90 -13.06 -6.49 8.79
N GLU A 91 -14.32 -6.19 8.50
CA GLU A 91 -15.07 -6.87 7.43
C GLU A 91 -14.50 -6.48 6.07
N LYS A 92 -14.31 -5.18 5.86
CA LYS A 92 -13.71 -4.65 4.63
C LYS A 92 -12.27 -5.10 4.47
N ALA A 93 -11.48 -5.12 5.54
CA ALA A 93 -10.13 -5.67 5.52
C ALA A 93 -10.13 -7.15 5.11
N GLY A 94 -11.05 -7.95 5.65
CA GLY A 94 -11.23 -9.35 5.25
C GLY A 94 -11.60 -9.51 3.77
N ALA A 95 -12.48 -8.66 3.23
CA ALA A 95 -12.84 -8.66 1.82
C ALA A 95 -11.64 -8.28 0.92
N VAL A 96 -10.88 -7.26 1.30
CA VAL A 96 -9.65 -6.85 0.60
C VAL A 96 -8.62 -7.98 0.58
N LEU A 97 -8.35 -8.63 1.72
CA LEU A 97 -7.39 -9.73 1.76
C LEU A 97 -7.82 -10.91 0.89
N LYS A 98 -9.12 -11.22 0.81
CA LYS A 98 -9.64 -12.24 -0.12
C LYS A 98 -9.41 -11.84 -1.58
N ALA A 99 -9.62 -10.58 -1.93
CA ALA A 99 -9.34 -10.08 -3.27
C ALA A 99 -7.85 -10.15 -3.62
N VAL A 100 -6.97 -9.82 -2.66
CA VAL A 100 -5.51 -10.00 -2.81
C VAL A 100 -5.18 -11.46 -3.07
N TYR A 101 -5.64 -12.39 -2.22
CA TYR A 101 -5.39 -13.83 -2.40
C TYR A 101 -5.88 -14.35 -3.75
N TRP A 102 -7.05 -13.89 -4.22
CA TRP A 102 -7.59 -14.29 -5.51
C TRP A 102 -6.77 -13.79 -6.70
N ALA A 103 -6.26 -12.56 -6.63
CA ALA A 103 -5.52 -11.94 -7.72
C ALA A 103 -4.03 -12.32 -7.73
N HIS A 104 -3.47 -12.70 -6.58
CA HIS A 104 -2.05 -12.98 -6.39
C HIS A 104 -1.59 -14.23 -7.18
N PRO A 105 -0.41 -14.21 -7.81
CA PRO A 105 0.11 -15.37 -8.55
C PRO A 105 0.66 -16.51 -7.68
N TYR A 106 0.70 -16.34 -6.35
CA TYR A 106 1.33 -17.30 -5.43
C TYR A 106 0.25 -18.02 -4.64
N GLU A 107 0.49 -19.30 -4.34
CA GLU A 107 -0.36 -20.10 -3.45
C GLU A 107 -0.40 -19.52 -2.03
N GLU A 108 0.76 -19.09 -1.52
CA GLU A 108 0.89 -18.40 -0.23
C GLU A 108 1.45 -16.98 -0.48
N PRO A 109 0.57 -15.97 -0.68
CA PRO A 109 0.99 -14.58 -0.78
C PRO A 109 1.69 -14.10 0.49
N VAL A 110 2.81 -13.42 0.36
CA VAL A 110 3.45 -12.75 1.51
C VAL A 110 2.72 -11.42 1.74
N VAL A 111 1.86 -11.41 2.76
CA VAL A 111 1.04 -10.25 3.13
C VAL A 111 1.20 -9.94 4.61
N PHE A 112 1.54 -8.69 4.94
CA PHE A 112 1.57 -8.19 6.30
C PHE A 112 0.45 -7.17 6.51
N VAL A 113 -0.22 -7.27 7.66
CA VAL A 113 -1.25 -6.33 8.08
C VAL A 113 -0.83 -5.75 9.43
N GLN A 114 -0.67 -4.43 9.48
CA GLN A 114 -0.15 -3.73 10.64
C GLN A 114 -1.12 -2.62 11.07
N SER A 115 -1.45 -2.56 12.36
CA SER A 115 -2.15 -1.40 12.92
C SER A 115 -1.27 -0.15 12.77
N CYS A 116 -1.84 0.94 12.27
CA CYS A 116 -1.13 2.20 12.07
C CYS A 116 -2.06 3.40 12.24
N LEU A 117 -1.45 4.59 12.25
CA LEU A 117 -2.15 5.86 12.08
C LEU A 117 -1.82 6.41 10.69
N ARG A 118 -2.85 6.87 9.96
CA ARG A 118 -2.65 7.78 8.84
C ARG A 118 -2.86 9.22 9.28
N THR A 119 -2.28 10.17 8.56
CA THR A 119 -2.53 11.60 8.75
C THR A 119 -3.29 12.17 7.58
N LEU A 120 -4.20 13.10 7.84
CA LEU A 120 -5.02 13.77 6.85
C LEU A 120 -4.92 15.28 7.02
N HIS A 121 -4.97 15.99 5.90
CA HIS A 121 -4.96 17.45 5.88
C HIS A 121 -6.23 18.03 6.51
N ILE A 122 -6.09 19.16 7.22
CA ILE A 122 -7.22 19.97 7.70
C ILE A 122 -7.45 21.08 6.68
N ARG A 123 -8.59 21.05 5.98
CA ARG A 123 -8.95 22.08 5.00
C ARG A 123 -9.01 23.47 5.64
N GLY A 124 -8.45 24.46 4.95
CA GLY A 124 -8.31 25.85 5.40
C GLY A 124 -7.06 26.12 6.25
N LEU A 125 -6.12 25.17 6.34
CA LEU A 125 -4.89 25.32 7.13
C LEU A 125 -3.61 25.19 6.27
N ASP A 126 -2.89 26.29 6.08
CA ASP A 126 -1.65 26.44 5.30
C ASP A 126 -1.72 26.00 3.81
N GLU A 127 -2.85 26.16 3.14
CA GLU A 127 -2.90 26.00 1.68
C GLU A 127 -2.05 27.04 0.94
N ASP A 128 -1.81 28.20 1.54
CA ASP A 128 -0.96 29.30 1.06
C ASP A 128 0.53 29.10 1.39
N ASN A 129 0.90 28.02 2.08
CA ASN A 129 2.29 27.73 2.42
C ASN A 129 3.15 27.62 1.15
N SER A 130 4.25 28.38 1.10
CA SER A 130 5.18 28.43 -0.03
C SER A 130 5.81 27.08 -0.41
N ASN A 131 5.79 26.09 0.48
CA ASN A 131 6.25 24.73 0.19
C ASN A 131 5.23 23.88 -0.59
N ARG A 132 3.98 24.35 -0.76
CA ARG A 132 3.02 23.65 -1.62
C ARG A 132 3.41 23.85 -3.07
N PHE A 133 3.46 22.77 -3.84
CA PHE A 133 3.98 22.82 -5.22
C PHE A 133 3.18 23.76 -6.12
N TRP A 134 1.88 23.96 -5.85
CA TRP A 134 1.02 24.90 -6.57
C TRP A 134 1.26 26.38 -6.22
N ASN A 135 2.03 26.67 -5.17
CA ASN A 135 2.46 28.02 -4.79
C ASN A 135 3.89 28.33 -5.26
N ALA A 136 4.49 27.47 -6.08
CA ALA A 136 5.86 27.59 -6.59
C ALA A 136 5.91 27.30 -8.10
N PRO A 137 7.01 27.64 -8.80
CA PRO A 137 7.19 27.22 -10.19
C PRO A 137 7.08 25.69 -10.35
N PRO A 138 6.42 25.19 -11.42
CA PRO A 138 6.24 23.77 -11.65
C PRO A 138 7.57 22.99 -11.57
N GLN A 139 7.53 21.83 -10.95
CA GLN A 139 8.67 20.92 -10.81
C GLN A 139 8.47 19.70 -11.70
N ASP A 140 9.56 19.07 -12.14
CA ASP A 140 9.53 17.94 -13.09
C ASP A 140 8.73 16.72 -12.60
N TRP A 141 8.60 16.57 -11.27
CA TRP A 141 7.87 15.46 -10.65
C TRP A 141 6.36 15.73 -10.50
N VAL A 142 5.90 16.97 -10.69
CA VAL A 142 4.48 17.31 -10.64
C VAL A 142 3.82 16.75 -11.91
N PRO A 143 2.78 15.91 -11.80
CA PRO A 143 2.07 15.40 -12.97
C PRO A 143 1.57 16.53 -13.87
N LYS A 144 1.57 16.30 -15.19
CA LYS A 144 1.17 17.33 -16.17
C LYS A 144 -0.27 17.81 -15.98
N GLU A 145 -1.11 16.93 -15.45
CA GLU A 145 -2.51 17.19 -15.11
C GLU A 145 -2.68 18.19 -13.96
N HIS A 146 -1.59 18.49 -13.23
CA HIS A 146 -1.56 19.40 -12.08
C HIS A 146 -0.60 20.59 -12.27
N GLN A 147 -0.03 20.75 -13.47
CA GLN A 147 0.76 21.92 -13.88
C GLN A 147 -0.13 23.00 -14.48
#